data_AF-A0A7X7KMC1-F1
#
_entry.id   AF-A0A7X7KMC1-F1
#
_cell.length_a   1.000
_cell.length_b   1.000
_cell.length_c   1.000
_cell.angle_alpha   90.00
_cell.angle_beta   90.00
_cell.angle_gamma   90.00
#
_symmetry.space_group_name_H-M   'P 1'
#
loop_
_entity.id
_entity.type
_entity.pdbx_description
1 polymer ?
#
loop_
_entity_poly.entity_id
_entity_poly.type
_entity_poly.pdbx_seq_one_letter_code
_entity_poly.pdbx_strand_id
1 'polypeptide(L)'
;MNLTAVFAALGLDTACLPAVSANWERSVASLPSALPGFLEPGFCAAHYPLVQGPPAAFGPLCEVAARLAADPAGRLLAWHAHRTLCEYDREKSRFREWPDLDAFLGPDAGLFYLLIALSGIPDWLRACRDAGIPEQYGRDCAPWLGGAMGIYAGANGGRYGLNRRQLYWTAWYMTGKLFRLGRFEYMSQEIGSTYPTVYRERTSGRVVALCNSGWLLDREGFCLYADQPPEEAHRVTELADDGTVVTGTPIAPWGQALPEITARLPRREWERVLGPGDFAPGVHIPSGGGMTLLAAADSLRRAEAFYRQYLPAQPVKAFVCASWIFNTQLEEVLPESNLSIFMRQLYLTPWRSSGRDGLFFIFGREDGDRSQYPRDTSIRRALLQILDSGRRLRVGGMVLLPGHLPHLGEEYYRRQWSPPPV
;
A
#
# COMPACT_ATOMS: atom_id res chain seq x y z
N MET A 1 16.26 -11.18 30.99
CA MET A 1 16.69 -9.78 31.18
C MET A 1 15.45 -8.91 31.07
N ASN A 2 15.19 -8.00 32.02
CA ASN A 2 14.03 -7.12 31.92
C ASN A 2 14.23 -6.07 30.81
N LEU A 3 13.15 -5.52 30.27
CA LEU A 3 13.20 -4.63 29.11
C LEU A 3 14.00 -3.34 29.38
N THR A 4 13.86 -2.77 30.57
CA THR A 4 14.59 -1.56 30.97
C THR A 4 16.11 -1.78 30.95
N ALA A 5 16.59 -2.94 31.40
CA ALA A 5 18.01 -3.28 31.34
C ALA A 5 18.50 -3.44 29.89
N VAL A 6 17.68 -3.98 28.99
CA VAL A 6 17.99 -4.03 27.55
C VAL A 6 18.11 -2.62 26.98
N PHE A 7 17.16 -1.73 27.28
CA PHE A 7 17.20 -0.34 26.83
C PHE A 7 18.44 0.40 27.34
N ALA A 8 18.78 0.25 28.62
CA ALA A 8 19.97 0.85 29.20
C ALA A 8 21.26 0.30 28.55
N ALA A 9 21.37 -1.01 28.36
CA ALA A 9 22.53 -1.65 27.75
C ALA A 9 22.77 -1.20 26.29
N LEU A 10 21.68 -0.94 25.56
CA LEU A 10 21.72 -0.53 24.15
C LEU A 10 21.65 0.99 23.95
N GLY A 11 21.53 1.78 25.02
CA GLY A 11 21.41 3.24 24.96
C GLY A 11 20.14 3.72 24.24
N LEU A 12 19.01 3.01 24.41
CA LEU A 12 17.74 3.32 23.72
C LEU A 12 16.91 4.33 24.50
N ASP A 13 16.13 5.14 23.77
CA ASP A 13 15.19 6.10 24.36
C ASP A 13 14.09 5.37 25.16
N THR A 14 14.05 5.63 26.47
CA THR A 14 13.08 5.02 27.38
C THR A 14 11.64 5.45 27.10
N ALA A 15 11.41 6.54 26.38
CA ALA A 15 10.09 6.94 25.91
C ALA A 15 9.43 5.87 25.00
N CYS A 16 10.24 5.03 24.34
CA CYS A 16 9.75 3.95 23.48
C CYS A 16 9.35 2.67 24.23
N LEU A 17 9.61 2.56 25.54
CA LEU A 17 9.30 1.36 26.33
C LEU A 17 7.85 0.87 26.18
N PRO A 18 6.81 1.73 26.20
CA PRO A 18 5.42 1.28 26.06
C PRO A 18 5.09 0.64 24.70
N ALA A 19 5.87 0.96 23.65
CA ALA A 19 5.67 0.40 22.31
C ALA A 19 6.31 -1.00 22.15
N VAL A 20 7.30 -1.31 22.99
CA VAL A 20 8.08 -2.56 22.96
C VAL A 20 7.67 -3.54 24.07
N SER A 21 7.01 -3.08 25.13
CA SER A 21 6.70 -3.93 26.30
C SER A 21 5.71 -5.07 26.03
N ALA A 22 4.85 -4.92 25.01
CA ALA A 22 3.82 -5.91 24.70
C ALA A 22 4.43 -7.26 24.35
N ASN A 23 4.05 -8.32 25.10
CA ASN A 23 4.56 -9.69 24.94
C ASN A 23 6.08 -9.86 25.23
N TRP A 24 6.74 -8.89 25.86
CA TRP A 24 8.18 -8.97 26.16
C TRP A 24 8.56 -10.25 26.93
N GLU A 25 7.86 -10.54 28.03
CA GLU A 25 8.17 -11.72 28.87
C GLU A 25 8.00 -13.04 28.10
N ARG A 26 7.03 -13.10 27.17
CA ARG A 26 6.88 -14.27 26.29
C ARG A 26 8.08 -14.42 25.37
N SER A 27 8.65 -13.32 24.87
CA SER A 27 9.87 -13.34 24.05
C SER A 27 11.07 -13.79 24.86
N VAL A 28 11.25 -13.28 26.08
CA VAL A 28 12.31 -13.70 27.01
C VAL A 28 12.24 -15.21 27.28
N ALA A 29 11.07 -15.73 27.62
CA ALA A 29 10.88 -17.15 27.94
C ALA A 29 11.12 -18.08 26.74
N SER A 30 10.99 -17.56 25.52
CA SER A 30 11.11 -18.33 24.27
C SER A 30 12.44 -18.17 23.55
N LEU A 31 13.35 -17.32 24.06
CA LEU A 31 14.62 -17.08 23.40
C LEU A 31 15.38 -18.42 23.30
N PRO A 32 15.75 -18.88 22.08
CA PRO A 32 16.44 -20.14 21.93
C PRO A 32 17.81 -20.12 22.64
N SER A 33 18.25 -21.30 23.10
CA SER A 33 19.60 -21.49 23.65
C SER A 33 20.67 -21.33 22.57
N ALA A 34 20.37 -21.79 21.35
CA ALA A 34 21.15 -21.51 20.15
C ALA A 34 20.87 -20.08 19.63
N LEU A 35 21.72 -19.59 18.72
CA LEU A 35 21.45 -18.32 18.04
C LEU A 35 20.14 -18.42 17.25
N PRO A 36 19.26 -17.40 17.28
CA PRO A 36 18.15 -17.30 16.35
C PRO A 36 18.66 -17.40 14.91
N GLY A 37 18.03 -18.22 14.07
CA GLY A 37 18.54 -18.53 12.72
C GLY A 37 18.76 -17.29 11.85
N PHE A 38 17.98 -16.23 12.02
CA PHE A 38 18.15 -14.97 11.28
C PHE A 38 19.37 -14.12 11.71
N LEU A 39 20.03 -14.50 12.80
CA LEU A 39 21.27 -13.91 13.30
C LEU A 39 22.51 -14.77 12.97
N GLU A 40 22.34 -15.93 12.33
CA GLU A 40 23.47 -16.76 11.91
C GLU A 40 24.21 -16.16 10.71
N PRO A 41 25.53 -16.34 10.58
CA PRO A 41 26.34 -15.71 9.51
C PRO A 41 25.86 -15.98 8.08
N GLY A 42 25.27 -17.14 7.82
CA GLY A 42 24.77 -17.52 6.49
C GLY A 42 23.42 -16.91 6.11
N PHE A 43 22.69 -16.35 7.07
CA PHE A 43 21.30 -15.94 6.84
C PHE A 43 21.18 -14.80 5.83
N CYS A 44 21.98 -13.74 6.02
CA CYS A 44 21.98 -12.59 5.13
C CYS A 44 22.38 -13.00 3.70
N ALA A 45 23.38 -13.86 3.55
CA ALA A 45 23.84 -14.36 2.25
C ALA A 45 22.73 -15.13 1.50
N ALA A 46 21.93 -15.91 2.23
CA ALA A 46 20.83 -16.69 1.64
C ALA A 46 19.62 -15.82 1.24
N HIS A 47 19.35 -14.73 1.94
CA HIS A 47 18.08 -14.00 1.83
C HIS A 47 18.19 -12.60 1.22
N TYR A 48 19.31 -11.90 1.43
CA TYR A 48 19.51 -10.56 0.87
C TYR A 48 19.44 -10.51 -0.67
N PRO A 49 19.91 -11.52 -1.44
CA PRO A 49 19.75 -11.52 -2.89
C PRO A 49 18.29 -11.42 -3.36
N LEU A 50 17.33 -11.94 -2.58
CA LEU A 50 15.89 -11.86 -2.89
C LEU A 50 15.34 -10.43 -2.78
N VAL A 51 15.96 -9.59 -1.94
CA VAL A 51 15.55 -8.20 -1.68
C VAL A 51 15.73 -7.31 -2.90
N GLN A 52 16.66 -7.66 -3.80
CA GLN A 52 17.06 -6.83 -4.95
C GLN A 52 17.39 -5.37 -4.53
N GLY A 53 17.98 -5.23 -3.34
CA GLY A 53 18.42 -3.95 -2.80
C GLY A 53 19.83 -3.55 -3.29
N PRO A 54 20.33 -2.38 -2.87
CA PRO A 54 21.68 -1.92 -3.21
C PRO A 54 22.76 -2.91 -2.75
N PRO A 55 23.64 -3.44 -3.63
CA PRO A 55 24.67 -4.40 -3.24
C PRO A 55 25.57 -3.94 -2.09
N ALA A 56 25.83 -2.63 -2.01
CA ALA A 56 26.65 -2.02 -0.97
C ALA A 56 26.05 -2.10 0.45
N ALA A 57 24.75 -2.40 0.60
CA ALA A 57 24.13 -2.57 1.91
C ALA A 57 24.36 -3.98 2.51
N PHE A 58 24.84 -4.95 1.73
CA PHE A 58 25.02 -6.32 2.19
C PHE A 58 26.07 -6.46 3.30
N GLY A 59 27.24 -5.85 3.15
CA GLY A 59 28.31 -5.87 4.16
C GLY A 59 27.85 -5.30 5.51
N PRO A 60 27.37 -4.05 5.54
CA PRO A 60 26.83 -3.44 6.76
C PRO A 60 25.69 -4.24 7.40
N LEU A 61 24.81 -4.86 6.60
CA LEU A 61 23.74 -5.70 7.12
C LEU A 61 24.28 -6.95 7.85
N CYS A 62 25.31 -7.60 7.30
CA CYS A 62 25.99 -8.72 7.96
C CYS A 62 26.68 -8.30 9.26
N GLU A 63 27.30 -7.11 9.29
CA GLU A 63 27.93 -6.54 10.49
C GLU A 63 26.89 -6.25 11.58
N VAL A 64 25.73 -5.69 11.22
CA VAL A 64 24.61 -5.48 12.14
C VAL A 64 24.11 -6.81 12.71
N ALA A 65 23.93 -7.84 11.88
CA ALA A 65 23.52 -9.16 12.34
C ALA A 65 24.56 -9.77 13.31
N ALA A 66 25.85 -9.69 12.99
CA ALA A 66 26.94 -10.18 13.85
C ALA A 66 26.99 -9.45 15.19
N ARG A 67 26.79 -8.13 15.21
CA ARG A 67 26.78 -7.32 16.43
C ARG A 67 25.60 -7.66 17.33
N LEU A 68 24.40 -7.83 16.76
CA LEU A 68 23.22 -8.31 17.49
C LEU A 68 23.40 -9.73 18.00
N ALA A 69 24.07 -10.60 17.23
CA ALA A 69 24.37 -11.96 17.67
C ALA A 69 25.34 -11.98 18.86
N ALA A 70 26.36 -11.13 18.87
CA ALA A 70 27.37 -11.09 19.92
C ALA A 70 26.86 -10.49 21.25
N ASP A 71 25.94 -9.53 21.20
CA ASP A 71 25.43 -8.83 22.39
C ASP A 71 24.14 -9.48 22.95
N PRO A 72 24.09 -9.89 24.23
CA PRO A 72 22.90 -10.51 24.81
C PRO A 72 21.63 -9.63 24.79
N ALA A 73 21.77 -8.31 25.00
CA ALA A 73 20.65 -7.38 24.99
C ALA A 73 20.16 -7.14 23.55
N GLY A 74 21.10 -6.97 22.62
CA GLY A 74 20.84 -6.83 21.18
C GLY A 74 20.14 -8.07 20.61
N ARG A 75 20.62 -9.27 20.95
CA ARG A 75 20.03 -10.55 20.56
C ARG A 75 18.59 -10.67 21.04
N LEU A 76 18.35 -10.35 22.31
CA LEU A 76 17.01 -10.44 22.90
C LEU A 76 16.04 -9.42 22.28
N LEU A 77 16.50 -8.18 22.02
CA LEU A 77 15.69 -7.19 21.32
C LEU A 77 15.36 -7.63 19.89
N ALA A 78 16.34 -8.13 19.15
CA ALA A 78 16.13 -8.62 17.79
C ALA A 78 15.17 -9.82 17.75
N TRP A 79 15.30 -10.75 18.69
CA TRP A 79 14.38 -11.87 18.86
C TRP A 79 12.95 -11.39 19.15
N HIS A 80 12.80 -10.45 20.07
CA HIS A 80 11.50 -9.86 20.39
C HIS A 80 10.88 -9.14 19.18
N ALA A 81 11.70 -8.43 18.39
CA ALA A 81 11.25 -7.78 17.15
C ALA A 81 10.76 -8.79 16.10
N HIS A 82 11.53 -9.86 15.88
CA HIS A 82 11.14 -10.95 14.98
C HIS A 82 9.79 -11.56 15.40
N ARG A 83 9.64 -11.93 16.68
CA ARG A 83 8.38 -12.48 17.20
C ARG A 83 7.20 -11.51 17.10
N THR A 84 7.46 -10.22 17.36
CA THR A 84 6.43 -9.18 17.22
C THR A 84 5.93 -9.06 15.78
N LEU A 85 6.82 -9.22 14.79
CA LEU A 85 6.45 -9.18 13.39
C LEU A 85 5.77 -10.47 12.90
N CYS A 86 6.27 -11.62 13.32
CA CYS A 86 5.96 -12.91 12.70
C CYS A 86 4.92 -13.74 13.47
N GLU A 87 4.87 -13.62 14.79
CA GLU A 87 4.06 -14.52 15.65
C GLU A 87 2.97 -13.79 16.46
N TYR A 88 3.21 -12.55 16.86
CA TYR A 88 2.26 -11.81 17.70
C TYR A 88 1.19 -11.09 16.87
N ASP A 89 0.23 -10.49 17.58
CA ASP A 89 -0.86 -9.74 16.97
C ASP A 89 -0.31 -8.56 16.15
N ARG A 90 -0.31 -8.77 14.84
CA ARG A 90 0.35 -7.93 13.84
C ARG A 90 -0.30 -6.56 13.77
N GLU A 91 -1.61 -6.51 13.92
CA GLU A 91 -2.42 -5.29 13.89
C GLU A 91 -2.18 -4.44 15.15
N LYS A 92 -1.70 -5.05 16.24
CA LYS A 92 -1.30 -4.34 17.47
C LYS A 92 0.18 -4.01 17.55
N SER A 93 0.99 -4.38 16.54
CA SER A 93 2.40 -4.04 16.55
C SER A 93 2.60 -2.52 16.43
N ARG A 94 3.35 -1.94 17.37
CA ARG A 94 3.59 -0.49 17.44
C ARG A 94 4.94 -0.08 16.85
N PHE A 95 5.40 -0.77 15.80
CA PHE A 95 6.74 -0.55 15.22
C PHE A 95 7.04 0.89 14.83
N ARG A 96 6.03 1.71 14.52
CA ARG A 96 6.21 3.16 14.28
C ARG A 96 6.86 3.89 15.46
N GLU A 97 6.59 3.43 16.68
CA GLU A 97 6.98 4.04 17.94
C GLU A 97 8.19 3.34 18.59
N TRP A 98 8.78 2.36 17.90
CA TRP A 98 9.98 1.66 18.36
C TRP A 98 11.21 2.57 18.31
N PRO A 99 12.24 2.29 19.14
CA PRO A 99 13.39 3.19 19.28
C PRO A 99 14.32 3.11 18.07
N ASP A 100 14.97 4.23 17.75
CA ASP A 100 16.14 4.20 16.89
C ASP A 100 17.33 3.59 17.64
N LEU A 101 18.16 2.81 16.95
CA LEU A 101 19.30 2.11 17.54
C LEU A 101 20.62 2.87 17.31
N ASP A 102 20.59 4.18 17.10
CA ASP A 102 21.78 4.97 16.73
C ASP A 102 22.92 4.84 17.76
N ALA A 103 22.59 4.82 19.06
CA ALA A 103 23.60 4.65 20.12
C ALA A 103 24.30 3.28 20.05
N PHE A 104 23.59 2.23 19.62
CA PHE A 104 24.11 0.87 19.53
C PHE A 104 24.67 0.52 18.15
N LEU A 105 24.10 0.97 17.05
CA LEU A 105 24.47 0.57 15.69
C LEU A 105 25.06 1.71 14.87
N GLY A 106 25.09 2.95 15.40
CA GLY A 106 25.60 4.11 14.70
C GLY A 106 24.85 4.37 13.39
N PRO A 107 25.55 4.68 12.28
CA PRO A 107 24.91 5.04 11.01
C PRO A 107 24.08 3.92 10.38
N ASP A 108 24.28 2.67 10.82
CA ASP A 108 23.62 1.48 10.29
C ASP A 108 22.36 1.08 11.07
N ALA A 109 21.88 1.92 12.00
CA ALA A 109 20.69 1.65 12.80
C ALA A 109 19.44 1.30 11.96
N GLY A 110 19.31 1.89 10.77
CA GLY A 110 18.23 1.57 9.83
C GLY A 110 18.22 0.12 9.34
N LEU A 111 19.37 -0.54 9.32
CA LEU A 111 19.50 -1.94 8.89
C LEU A 111 18.99 -2.93 9.93
N PHE A 112 18.82 -2.54 11.19
CA PHE A 112 18.14 -3.36 12.19
C PHE A 112 16.75 -3.78 11.71
N TYR A 113 15.91 -2.81 11.32
CA TYR A 113 14.54 -3.09 10.86
C TYR A 113 14.51 -3.83 9.53
N LEU A 114 15.52 -3.62 8.67
CA LEU A 114 15.68 -4.42 7.46
C LEU A 114 15.95 -5.89 7.83
N LEU A 115 16.89 -6.16 8.75
CA LEU A 115 17.17 -7.51 9.22
C LEU A 115 15.93 -8.19 9.83
N ILE A 116 15.15 -7.45 10.63
CA ILE A 116 13.87 -7.97 11.16
C ILE A 116 12.88 -8.28 10.04
N ALA A 117 12.79 -7.45 8.99
CA ALA A 117 11.97 -7.78 7.83
C ALA A 117 12.45 -9.04 7.09
N LEU A 118 13.77 -9.21 6.89
CA LEU A 118 14.34 -10.41 6.26
C LEU A 118 14.06 -11.66 7.10
N SER A 119 14.06 -11.53 8.43
CA SER A 119 13.78 -12.66 9.35
C SER A 119 12.41 -13.31 9.09
N GLY A 120 11.46 -12.59 8.48
CA GLY A 120 10.15 -13.10 8.09
C GLY A 120 10.11 -13.85 6.76
N ILE A 121 11.18 -13.80 5.93
CA ILE A 121 11.22 -14.50 4.63
C ILE A 121 10.91 -15.99 4.76
N PRO A 122 11.60 -16.74 5.64
CA PRO A 122 11.31 -18.17 5.80
C PRO A 122 9.85 -18.46 6.17
N ASP A 123 9.24 -17.58 6.98
CA ASP A 123 7.85 -17.74 7.43
C ASP A 123 6.84 -17.48 6.31
N TRP A 124 7.05 -16.48 5.46
CA TRP A 124 6.13 -16.25 4.33
C TRP A 124 6.34 -17.27 3.21
N LEU A 125 7.56 -17.79 3.01
CA LEU A 125 7.79 -18.91 2.10
C LEU A 125 7.11 -20.18 2.61
N ARG A 126 7.07 -20.39 3.93
CA ARG A 126 6.31 -21.47 4.54
C ARG A 126 4.82 -21.28 4.35
N ALA A 127 4.30 -20.07 4.58
CA ALA A 127 2.88 -19.76 4.36
C ALA A 127 2.43 -20.06 2.92
N CYS A 128 3.26 -19.80 1.91
CA CYS A 128 2.96 -20.19 0.53
C CYS A 128 2.87 -21.72 0.39
N ARG A 129 3.87 -22.47 0.89
CA ARG A 129 3.87 -23.94 0.84
C ARG A 129 2.64 -24.55 1.51
N ASP A 130 2.32 -24.08 2.72
CA ASP A 130 1.20 -24.59 3.51
C ASP A 130 -0.15 -24.31 2.82
N ALA A 131 -0.24 -23.23 2.04
CA ALA A 131 -1.40 -22.89 1.22
C ALA A 131 -1.43 -23.61 -0.15
N GLY A 132 -0.46 -24.47 -0.47
CA GLY A 132 -0.35 -25.10 -1.79
C GLY A 132 0.04 -24.15 -2.92
N ILE A 133 0.60 -22.99 -2.58
CA ILE A 133 1.05 -21.96 -3.52
C ILE A 133 2.56 -22.11 -3.72
N PRO A 134 3.08 -22.12 -4.96
CA PRO A 134 4.52 -22.21 -5.20
C PRO A 134 5.31 -21.13 -4.47
N GLU A 135 6.43 -21.51 -3.86
CA GLU A 135 7.28 -20.58 -3.10
C GLU A 135 7.75 -19.37 -3.92
N GLN A 136 7.80 -19.49 -5.25
CA GLN A 136 8.16 -18.38 -6.13
C GLN A 136 7.30 -17.15 -5.85
N TYR A 137 6.00 -17.31 -5.56
CA TYR A 137 5.12 -16.18 -5.24
C TYR A 137 5.50 -15.49 -3.92
N GLY A 138 6.06 -16.22 -2.96
CA GLY A 138 6.63 -15.63 -1.74
C GLY A 138 8.00 -15.00 -1.97
N ARG A 139 8.83 -15.55 -2.87
CA ARG A 139 10.12 -14.95 -3.28
C ARG A 139 9.91 -13.64 -4.02
N ASP A 140 8.88 -13.58 -4.88
CA ASP A 140 8.51 -12.40 -5.66
C ASP A 140 8.05 -11.22 -4.80
N CYS A 141 7.70 -11.45 -3.53
CA CYS A 141 7.39 -10.38 -2.56
C CYS A 141 8.65 -9.69 -2.01
N ALA A 142 9.78 -10.38 -1.90
CA ALA A 142 11.00 -9.84 -1.28
C ALA A 142 11.54 -8.55 -1.94
N PRO A 143 11.45 -8.35 -3.28
CA PRO A 143 11.83 -7.09 -3.93
C PRO A 143 11.09 -5.84 -3.43
N TRP A 144 9.97 -5.98 -2.72
CA TRP A 144 9.34 -4.86 -2.02
C TRP A 144 10.31 -4.17 -1.04
N LEU A 145 11.14 -4.95 -0.36
CA LEU A 145 12.13 -4.45 0.60
C LEU A 145 13.17 -3.56 -0.09
N GLY A 146 13.66 -3.93 -1.28
CA GLY A 146 14.59 -3.10 -2.05
C GLY A 146 13.99 -1.73 -2.40
N GLY A 147 12.71 -1.69 -2.79
CA GLY A 147 11.97 -0.45 -3.02
C GLY A 147 11.83 0.40 -1.75
N ALA A 148 11.55 -0.22 -0.61
CA ALA A 148 11.44 0.46 0.68
C ALA A 148 12.79 1.01 1.19
N MET A 149 13.90 0.31 0.90
CA MET A 149 15.24 0.83 1.15
C MET A 149 15.52 2.12 0.37
N GLY A 150 15.02 2.23 -0.86
CA GLY A 150 15.14 3.46 -1.65
C GLY A 150 14.40 4.65 -1.02
N ILE A 151 13.21 4.42 -0.46
CA ILE A 151 12.46 5.44 0.29
C ILE A 151 13.25 5.85 1.54
N TYR A 152 13.77 4.88 2.29
CA TYR A 152 14.57 5.14 3.48
C TYR A 152 15.81 5.98 3.16
N ALA A 153 16.59 5.59 2.15
CA ALA A 153 17.78 6.32 1.73
C ALA A 153 17.46 7.76 1.31
N GLY A 154 16.35 7.99 0.61
CA GLY A 154 15.90 9.32 0.22
C GLY A 154 15.62 10.27 1.39
N ALA A 155 15.20 9.74 2.54
CA ALA A 155 14.96 10.52 3.76
C ALA A 155 16.15 10.59 4.72
N ASN A 156 17.15 9.71 4.57
CA ASN A 156 18.24 9.53 5.54
C ASN A 156 19.62 9.77 4.92
N GLY A 157 19.73 10.73 3.99
CA GLY A 157 21.01 11.15 3.41
C GLY A 157 21.75 10.04 2.67
N GLY A 158 21.02 9.11 2.05
CA GLY A 158 21.60 7.97 1.32
C GLY A 158 21.94 6.74 2.18
N ARG A 159 21.74 6.80 3.51
CA ARG A 159 21.95 5.64 4.40
C ARG A 159 20.99 4.49 4.06
N TYR A 160 21.43 3.27 4.28
CA TYR A 160 20.62 2.08 4.05
C TYR A 160 19.79 1.71 5.27
N GLY A 161 18.60 1.17 5.03
CA GLY A 161 17.72 0.74 6.10
C GLY A 161 16.29 0.55 5.64
N LEU A 162 15.41 0.27 6.61
CA LEU A 162 13.99 0.20 6.41
C LEU A 162 13.29 1.13 7.40
N ASN A 163 12.32 1.91 6.93
CA ASN A 163 11.53 2.72 7.85
C ASN A 163 10.63 1.81 8.69
N ARG A 164 10.79 1.84 10.02
CA ARG A 164 10.02 1.02 10.96
C ARG A 164 8.50 1.14 10.79
N ARG A 165 7.99 2.27 10.29
CA ARG A 165 6.55 2.44 9.99
C ARG A 165 6.05 1.55 8.86
N GLN A 166 6.95 1.01 8.02
CA GLN A 166 6.60 0.14 6.90
C GLN A 166 6.76 -1.34 7.26
N LEU A 167 7.41 -1.67 8.39
CA LEU A 167 7.78 -3.04 8.75
C LEU A 167 6.55 -3.97 8.83
N TYR A 168 5.44 -3.47 9.36
CA TYR A 168 4.17 -4.20 9.46
C TYR A 168 3.65 -4.71 8.10
N TRP A 169 4.05 -4.08 6.98
CA TRP A 169 3.59 -4.48 5.65
C TRP A 169 4.04 -5.90 5.29
N THR A 170 5.29 -6.23 5.61
CA THR A 170 5.90 -7.55 5.35
C THR A 170 5.17 -8.68 6.08
N ALA A 171 4.47 -8.32 7.14
CA ALA A 171 3.67 -9.23 7.92
C ALA A 171 2.54 -9.85 7.06
N TRP A 172 1.97 -9.09 6.11
CA TRP A 172 0.89 -9.59 5.26
C TRP A 172 1.28 -10.78 4.37
N TYR A 173 2.55 -10.93 3.99
CA TYR A 173 3.00 -12.05 3.14
C TYR A 173 2.85 -13.41 3.83
N MET A 174 2.82 -13.44 5.16
CA MET A 174 2.61 -14.67 5.93
C MET A 174 1.12 -15.03 6.09
N THR A 175 0.19 -14.19 5.63
CA THR A 175 -1.25 -14.38 5.87
C THR A 175 -1.98 -15.08 4.72
N GLY A 176 -1.29 -15.31 3.59
CA GLY A 176 -1.93 -15.76 2.35
C GLY A 176 -2.89 -14.72 1.74
N LYS A 177 -2.88 -13.47 2.22
CA LYS A 177 -3.72 -12.38 1.69
C LYS A 177 -3.00 -11.46 0.72
N LEU A 178 -1.67 -11.39 0.74
CA LEU A 178 -0.91 -10.42 -0.06
C LEU A 178 0.11 -11.15 -0.94
N PHE A 179 0.05 -10.89 -2.24
CA PHE A 179 0.98 -11.46 -3.22
C PHE A 179 1.49 -10.39 -4.17
N ARG A 180 2.77 -10.49 -4.54
CA ARG A 180 3.34 -9.70 -5.63
C ARG A 180 3.27 -10.47 -6.93
N LEU A 181 2.59 -9.90 -7.93
CA LEU A 181 2.31 -10.58 -9.20
C LEU A 181 2.73 -9.66 -10.34
N GLY A 182 4.02 -9.70 -10.70
CA GLY A 182 4.60 -8.75 -11.66
C GLY A 182 4.91 -7.40 -11.00
N ARG A 183 4.34 -6.31 -11.54
CA ARG A 183 4.64 -4.95 -11.07
C ARG A 183 3.93 -4.60 -9.76
N PHE A 184 2.73 -5.11 -9.53
CA PHE A 184 1.91 -4.75 -8.38
C PHE A 184 1.82 -5.86 -7.34
N GLU A 185 1.35 -5.46 -6.17
CA GLU A 185 0.91 -6.34 -5.11
C GLU A 185 -0.61 -6.35 -5.05
N TYR A 186 -1.19 -7.47 -4.61
CA TYR A 186 -2.62 -7.72 -4.59
C TYR A 186 -3.02 -8.22 -3.21
N MET A 187 -3.80 -7.42 -2.49
CA MET A 187 -4.35 -7.77 -1.18
C MET A 187 -5.78 -8.30 -1.34
N SER A 188 -5.99 -9.56 -0.96
CA SER A 188 -7.31 -10.17 -0.85
C SER A 188 -8.15 -9.44 0.20
N GLN A 189 -9.24 -8.80 -0.22
CA GLN A 189 -10.11 -8.00 0.64
C GLN A 189 -11.54 -7.97 0.11
N GLU A 190 -12.47 -7.67 1.02
CA GLU A 190 -13.83 -7.23 0.70
C GLU A 190 -13.87 -5.70 0.71
N ILE A 191 -14.59 -5.11 -0.23
CA ILE A 191 -14.71 -3.65 -0.29
C ILE A 191 -15.81 -3.12 0.64
N GLY A 192 -15.54 -1.99 1.29
CA GLY A 192 -16.53 -1.24 2.07
C GLY A 192 -17.23 -0.16 1.26
N SER A 193 -18.04 0.66 1.96
CA SER A 193 -18.77 1.80 1.38
C SER A 193 -17.89 2.99 0.96
N THR A 194 -16.58 2.92 1.23
CA THR A 194 -15.59 3.90 0.74
C THR A 194 -15.27 3.74 -0.73
N TYR A 195 -15.50 2.55 -1.32
CA TYR A 195 -15.49 2.34 -2.76
C TYR A 195 -16.88 2.63 -3.33
N PRO A 196 -17.02 3.02 -4.61
CA PRO A 196 -18.33 3.22 -5.21
C PRO A 196 -19.05 1.89 -5.48
N THR A 197 -20.36 1.96 -5.69
CA THR A 197 -21.13 0.84 -6.26
C THR A 197 -21.17 1.00 -7.78
N VAL A 198 -20.82 -0.06 -8.51
CA VAL A 198 -20.64 -0.02 -9.96
C VAL A 198 -21.73 -0.82 -10.65
N TYR A 199 -22.32 -0.23 -11.68
CA TYR A 199 -23.38 -0.78 -12.49
C TYR A 199 -22.94 -0.92 -13.94
N ARG A 200 -23.39 -1.99 -14.60
CA ARG A 200 -23.18 -2.25 -16.02
C ARG A 200 -24.51 -2.27 -16.76
N GLU A 201 -24.58 -1.54 -17.86
CA GLU A 201 -25.69 -1.57 -18.78
C GLU A 201 -25.68 -2.89 -19.55
N ARG A 202 -26.79 -3.61 -19.53
CA ARG A 202 -26.90 -4.98 -20.07
C ARG A 202 -26.73 -5.03 -21.59
N THR A 203 -27.14 -3.98 -22.30
CA THR A 203 -27.14 -3.94 -23.77
C THR A 203 -25.80 -3.51 -24.35
N SER A 204 -25.21 -2.44 -23.82
CA SER A 204 -23.98 -1.85 -24.34
C SER A 204 -22.72 -2.36 -23.62
N GLY A 205 -22.85 -2.89 -22.40
CA GLY A 205 -21.72 -3.18 -21.52
C GLY A 205 -21.08 -1.95 -20.88
N ARG A 206 -21.62 -0.74 -21.14
CA ARG A 206 -21.17 0.52 -20.53
C ARG A 206 -21.28 0.44 -19.01
N VAL A 207 -20.33 1.06 -18.32
CA VAL A 207 -20.26 1.04 -16.86
C VAL A 207 -20.43 2.43 -16.28
N VAL A 208 -21.19 2.52 -15.19
CA VAL A 208 -21.38 3.73 -14.38
C VAL A 208 -21.14 3.38 -12.92
N ALA A 209 -20.29 4.15 -12.25
CA ALA A 209 -20.11 4.10 -10.81
C ALA A 209 -20.97 5.17 -10.12
N LEU A 210 -21.65 4.79 -9.04
CA LEU A 210 -22.40 5.69 -8.16
C LEU A 210 -21.70 5.79 -6.81
N CYS A 211 -21.65 6.99 -6.24
CA CYS A 211 -21.24 7.18 -4.86
C CYS A 211 -22.16 6.38 -3.92
N ASN A 212 -21.58 5.71 -2.92
CA ASN A 212 -22.38 5.18 -1.82
C ASN A 212 -22.90 6.34 -0.94
N SER A 213 -23.90 6.07 -0.10
CA SER A 213 -24.48 7.08 0.78
C SER A 213 -23.47 7.63 1.78
N GLY A 214 -23.56 8.93 2.08
CA GLY A 214 -22.76 9.61 3.10
C GLY A 214 -21.40 10.14 2.63
N TRP A 215 -21.09 10.10 1.33
CA TRP A 215 -19.89 10.78 0.83
C TRP A 215 -20.13 12.28 0.85
N LEU A 216 -19.14 13.02 1.35
CA LEU A 216 -19.16 14.46 1.51
C LEU A 216 -18.38 15.07 0.34
N LEU A 217 -19.09 15.66 -0.62
CA LEU A 217 -18.50 16.18 -1.86
C LEU A 217 -18.43 17.71 -1.85
N ASP A 218 -17.36 18.26 -2.43
CA ASP A 218 -17.29 19.67 -2.82
C ASP A 218 -18.02 19.94 -4.16
N ARG A 219 -18.07 21.21 -4.56
CA ARG A 219 -18.68 21.65 -5.84
C ARG A 219 -18.02 21.07 -7.08
N GLU A 220 -16.74 20.70 -6.98
CA GLU A 220 -15.96 20.14 -8.08
C GLU A 220 -16.09 18.60 -8.16
N GLY A 221 -16.83 17.98 -7.24
CA GLY A 221 -17.06 16.55 -7.23
C GLY A 221 -15.95 15.74 -6.56
N PHE A 222 -15.06 16.36 -5.78
CA PHE A 222 -14.09 15.65 -4.94
C PHE A 222 -14.64 15.46 -3.53
N CYS A 223 -14.18 14.42 -2.84
CA CYS A 223 -14.47 14.27 -1.42
C CYS A 223 -13.79 15.41 -0.63
N LEU A 224 -14.48 15.93 0.38
CA LEU A 224 -13.89 16.86 1.33
C LEU A 224 -12.61 16.30 1.95
N TYR A 225 -11.67 17.19 2.28
CA TYR A 225 -10.45 16.80 2.98
C TYR A 225 -10.74 16.31 4.40
N ALA A 226 -9.81 15.54 4.96
CA ALA A 226 -9.99 14.89 6.24
C ALA A 226 -10.17 15.86 7.42
N ASP A 227 -9.64 17.07 7.29
CA ASP A 227 -9.70 18.17 8.25
C ASP A 227 -10.88 19.14 8.01
N GLN A 228 -11.60 19.00 6.90
CA GLN A 228 -12.79 19.79 6.63
C GLN A 228 -14.00 19.20 7.34
N PRO A 229 -14.85 20.03 7.93
CA PRO A 229 -16.01 19.57 8.65
C PRO A 229 -17.17 19.27 7.68
N PRO A 230 -18.08 18.33 8.02
CA PRO A 230 -19.12 17.88 7.08
C PRO A 230 -20.09 18.95 6.58
N GLU A 231 -20.30 20.02 7.34
CA GLU A 231 -21.16 21.15 6.97
C GLU A 231 -20.64 21.96 5.77
N GLU A 232 -19.36 21.83 5.42
CA GLU A 232 -18.80 22.42 4.20
C GLU A 232 -19.14 21.62 2.94
N ALA A 233 -19.80 20.45 3.07
CA ALA A 233 -20.15 19.62 1.93
C ALA A 233 -21.17 20.33 1.06
N HIS A 234 -20.85 20.46 -0.23
CA HIS A 234 -21.80 20.92 -1.24
C HIS A 234 -22.87 19.86 -1.51
N ARG A 235 -22.51 18.58 -1.44
CA ARG A 235 -23.45 17.46 -1.51
C ARG A 235 -23.08 16.35 -0.54
N VAL A 236 -24.07 15.87 0.20
CA VAL A 236 -24.03 14.57 0.87
C VAL A 236 -24.73 13.57 -0.04
N THR A 237 -24.02 12.52 -0.45
CA THR A 237 -24.56 11.56 -1.42
C THR A 237 -25.57 10.62 -0.77
N GLU A 238 -26.53 10.17 -1.57
CA GLU A 238 -27.47 9.11 -1.24
C GLU A 238 -27.49 8.11 -2.39
N LEU A 239 -27.48 6.82 -2.06
CA LEU A 239 -27.68 5.70 -2.97
C LEU A 239 -28.94 4.96 -2.51
N ALA A 240 -29.96 4.95 -3.37
CA ALA A 240 -31.24 4.27 -3.10
C ALA A 240 -31.54 3.23 -4.18
N ASP A 241 -32.21 2.15 -3.78
CA ASP A 241 -32.64 1.05 -4.64
C ASP A 241 -34.04 0.62 -4.20
N ASP A 242 -35.06 0.97 -4.98
CA ASP A 242 -36.47 0.66 -4.68
C ASP A 242 -36.90 -0.73 -5.20
N GLY A 243 -35.95 -1.52 -5.72
CA GLY A 243 -36.22 -2.81 -6.37
C GLY A 243 -36.57 -2.71 -7.86
N THR A 244 -36.77 -1.50 -8.40
CA THR A 244 -37.06 -1.27 -9.83
C THR A 244 -36.03 -0.34 -10.47
N VAL A 245 -35.60 0.69 -9.75
CA VAL A 245 -34.63 1.69 -10.19
C VAL A 245 -33.63 1.94 -9.06
N VAL A 246 -32.36 2.03 -9.44
CA VAL A 246 -31.30 2.54 -8.56
C VAL A 246 -31.11 4.02 -8.84
N THR A 247 -31.06 4.84 -7.79
CA THR A 247 -30.74 6.26 -7.91
C THR A 247 -29.52 6.64 -7.07
N GLY A 248 -28.71 7.56 -7.59
CA GLY A 248 -27.54 8.03 -6.86
C GLY A 248 -26.71 9.06 -7.61
N THR A 249 -25.68 9.59 -6.94
CA THR A 249 -24.74 10.56 -7.55
C THR A 249 -23.72 9.81 -8.42
N PRO A 250 -23.67 10.05 -9.74
CA PRO A 250 -22.74 9.34 -10.60
C PRO A 250 -21.33 9.92 -10.52
N ILE A 251 -20.35 9.08 -10.84
CA ILE A 251 -18.92 9.42 -10.88
C ILE A 251 -18.46 9.33 -12.32
N ALA A 252 -17.84 10.38 -12.85
CA ALA A 252 -17.18 10.33 -14.15
C ALA A 252 -15.85 9.55 -14.06
N PRO A 253 -15.46 8.81 -15.12
CA PRO A 253 -14.31 7.89 -15.08
C PRO A 253 -12.95 8.60 -14.96
N TRP A 254 -12.90 9.93 -15.03
CA TRP A 254 -11.72 10.75 -14.73
C TRP A 254 -11.63 11.17 -13.25
N GLY A 255 -12.50 10.66 -12.36
CA GLY A 255 -12.29 10.70 -10.91
C GLY A 255 -13.10 11.74 -10.15
N GLN A 256 -14.05 12.41 -10.80
CA GLN A 256 -14.95 13.38 -10.16
C GLN A 256 -16.37 12.83 -10.07
N ALA A 257 -17.01 12.98 -8.91
CA ALA A 257 -18.45 12.85 -8.79
C ALA A 257 -19.15 14.01 -9.51
N LEU A 258 -20.40 13.82 -9.91
CA LEU A 258 -21.22 14.86 -10.56
C LEU A 258 -22.30 15.32 -9.58
N PRO A 259 -21.99 16.24 -8.65
CA PRO A 259 -22.85 16.56 -7.51
C PRO A 259 -24.17 17.24 -7.91
N GLU A 260 -24.34 17.67 -9.16
CA GLU A 260 -25.63 18.21 -9.64
C GLU A 260 -26.52 17.15 -10.30
N ILE A 261 -26.02 15.93 -10.48
CA ILE A 261 -26.73 14.86 -11.20
C ILE A 261 -27.22 13.81 -10.22
N THR A 262 -28.48 13.39 -10.38
CA THR A 262 -29.00 12.18 -9.75
C THR A 262 -29.30 11.19 -10.86
N ALA A 263 -28.44 10.19 -11.02
CA ALA A 263 -28.64 9.15 -12.01
C ALA A 263 -29.85 8.28 -11.63
N ARG A 264 -30.58 7.79 -12.63
CA ARG A 264 -31.64 6.79 -12.50
C ARG A 264 -31.31 5.59 -13.39
N LEU A 265 -31.00 4.45 -12.79
CA LEU A 265 -30.59 3.22 -13.46
C LEU A 265 -31.69 2.14 -13.30
N PRO A 266 -32.57 1.94 -14.30
CA PRO A 266 -33.58 0.89 -14.24
C PRO A 266 -32.93 -0.50 -14.14
N ARG A 267 -33.33 -1.32 -13.17
CA ARG A 267 -32.73 -2.67 -12.93
C ARG A 267 -32.90 -3.65 -14.07
N ARG A 268 -33.91 -3.42 -14.91
CA ARG A 268 -34.12 -4.17 -16.15
C ARG A 268 -33.02 -3.91 -17.20
N GLU A 269 -32.39 -2.74 -17.16
CA GLU A 269 -31.37 -2.30 -18.10
C GLU A 269 -29.96 -2.34 -17.48
N TRP A 270 -29.86 -2.23 -16.16
CA TRP A 270 -28.60 -2.12 -15.43
C TRP A 270 -28.47 -3.22 -14.38
N GLU A 271 -27.26 -3.74 -14.23
CA GLU A 271 -26.92 -4.71 -13.19
C GLU A 271 -25.79 -4.23 -12.30
N ARG A 272 -25.87 -4.52 -11.00
CA ARG A 272 -24.78 -4.26 -10.05
C ARG A 272 -23.66 -5.27 -10.28
N VAL A 273 -22.47 -4.79 -10.60
CA VAL A 273 -21.28 -5.63 -10.87
C VAL A 273 -20.24 -5.56 -9.75
N LEU A 274 -20.28 -4.51 -8.94
CA LEU A 274 -19.42 -4.31 -7.78
C LEU A 274 -20.16 -3.47 -6.72
N GLY A 275 -20.04 -3.81 -5.44
CA GLY A 275 -20.50 -2.97 -4.34
C GLY A 275 -20.00 -3.47 -2.98
N PRO A 276 -20.35 -2.79 -1.87
CA PRO A 276 -19.89 -3.17 -0.54
C PRO A 276 -20.16 -4.65 -0.22
N GLY A 277 -19.19 -5.30 0.42
CA GLY A 277 -19.17 -6.73 0.73
C GLY A 277 -18.68 -7.63 -0.41
N ASP A 278 -18.46 -7.08 -1.61
CA ASP A 278 -17.89 -7.85 -2.71
C ASP A 278 -16.37 -8.04 -2.55
N PHE A 279 -15.89 -9.22 -2.94
CA PHE A 279 -14.47 -9.51 -3.03
C PHE A 279 -13.82 -8.78 -4.22
N ALA A 280 -12.81 -7.95 -3.93
CA ALA A 280 -12.04 -7.24 -4.94
C ALA A 280 -10.59 -7.03 -4.45
N PRO A 281 -9.59 -7.69 -5.06
CA PRO A 281 -8.21 -7.51 -4.68
C PRO A 281 -7.77 -6.04 -4.73
N GLY A 282 -7.26 -5.57 -3.59
CA GLY A 282 -6.63 -4.27 -3.43
C GLY A 282 -5.28 -4.24 -4.14
N VAL A 283 -5.11 -3.40 -5.14
CA VAL A 283 -3.83 -3.21 -5.83
C VAL A 283 -2.96 -2.30 -4.99
N HIS A 284 -1.75 -2.73 -4.67
CA HIS A 284 -0.71 -1.95 -4.02
C HIS A 284 0.48 -1.79 -4.96
N ILE A 285 1.13 -0.63 -4.92
CA ILE A 285 2.13 -0.23 -5.91
C ILE A 285 3.45 0.01 -5.18
N PRO A 286 4.32 -1.02 -5.06
CA PRO A 286 5.63 -0.88 -4.43
C PRO A 286 6.50 0.16 -5.15
N SER A 287 7.45 0.75 -4.43
CA SER A 287 8.43 1.68 -5.00
C SER A 287 9.31 1.01 -6.06
N GLY A 288 9.80 1.81 -7.03
CA GLY A 288 10.70 1.35 -8.09
C GLY A 288 9.99 0.70 -9.31
N GLY A 289 10.75 -0.01 -10.14
CA GLY A 289 10.24 -0.92 -11.18
C GLY A 289 9.56 -0.33 -12.43
N GLY A 290 9.28 0.98 -12.46
CA GLY A 290 8.54 1.62 -13.56
C GLY A 290 7.07 1.16 -13.63
N MET A 291 6.13 2.05 -13.96
CA MET A 291 4.71 1.71 -14.04
C MET A 291 4.19 1.86 -15.46
N THR A 292 4.95 1.35 -16.43
CA THR A 292 4.54 1.38 -17.84
C THR A 292 3.21 0.63 -18.00
N LEU A 293 2.41 1.03 -18.99
CA LEU A 293 1.15 0.37 -19.26
C LEU A 293 1.33 -1.14 -19.52
N LEU A 294 2.42 -1.53 -20.17
CA LEU A 294 2.77 -2.94 -20.40
C LEU A 294 2.99 -3.70 -19.09
N ALA A 295 3.78 -3.15 -18.17
CA ALA A 295 4.07 -3.78 -16.88
C ALA A 295 2.81 -3.84 -16.00
N ALA A 296 1.98 -2.80 -16.03
CA ALA A 296 0.70 -2.78 -15.32
C ALA A 296 -0.27 -3.84 -15.87
N ALA A 297 -0.39 -3.95 -17.20
CA ALA A 297 -1.25 -4.93 -17.85
C ALA A 297 -0.78 -6.38 -17.60
N ASP A 298 0.53 -6.65 -17.69
CA ASP A 298 1.11 -7.95 -17.34
C ASP A 298 0.80 -8.32 -15.87
N SER A 299 1.01 -7.38 -14.95
CA SER A 299 0.70 -7.55 -13.53
C SER A 299 -0.76 -7.96 -13.28
N LEU A 300 -1.70 -7.23 -13.88
CA LEU A 300 -3.14 -7.49 -13.72
C LEU A 300 -3.58 -8.84 -14.32
N ARG A 301 -3.02 -9.22 -15.48
CA ARG A 301 -3.28 -10.55 -16.08
C ARG A 301 -2.74 -11.68 -15.22
N ARG A 302 -1.54 -11.52 -14.64
CA ARG A 302 -0.98 -12.49 -13.69
C ARG A 302 -1.85 -12.61 -12.44
N ALA A 303 -2.39 -11.49 -11.95
CA ALA A 303 -3.31 -11.50 -10.83
C ALA A 303 -4.59 -12.27 -11.14
N GLU A 304 -5.25 -11.98 -12.26
CA GLU A 304 -6.45 -12.71 -12.67
C GLU A 304 -6.20 -14.24 -12.77
N ALA A 305 -5.08 -14.64 -13.39
CA ALA A 305 -4.70 -16.04 -13.49
C ALA A 305 -4.39 -16.67 -12.12
N PHE A 306 -3.67 -15.96 -11.26
CA PHE A 306 -3.32 -16.42 -9.92
C PHE A 306 -4.56 -16.66 -9.05
N TYR A 307 -5.46 -15.68 -8.96
CA TYR A 307 -6.68 -15.81 -8.16
C TYR A 307 -7.56 -16.96 -8.67
N ARG A 308 -7.69 -17.12 -9.99
CA ARG A 308 -8.43 -18.23 -10.59
C ARG A 308 -7.83 -19.60 -10.22
N GLN A 309 -6.51 -19.71 -10.19
CA GLN A 309 -5.82 -20.97 -9.94
C GLN A 309 -5.75 -21.33 -8.44
N TYR A 310 -5.35 -20.38 -7.60
CA TYR A 310 -4.99 -20.65 -6.21
C TYR A 310 -6.05 -20.19 -5.20
N LEU A 311 -6.97 -19.30 -5.58
CA LEU A 311 -8.02 -18.77 -4.72
C LEU A 311 -9.41 -18.81 -5.40
N PRO A 312 -9.84 -19.96 -5.98
CA PRO A 312 -11.04 -20.02 -6.82
C PRO A 312 -12.36 -19.75 -6.08
N ALA A 313 -12.36 -19.90 -4.74
CA ALA A 313 -13.52 -19.58 -3.90
C ALA A 313 -13.81 -18.07 -3.78
N GLN A 314 -12.88 -17.21 -4.23
CA GLN A 314 -12.98 -15.75 -4.17
C GLN A 314 -12.96 -15.18 -5.60
N PRO A 315 -14.08 -15.22 -6.33
CA PRO A 315 -14.12 -14.71 -7.70
C PRO A 315 -13.83 -13.21 -7.72
N VAL A 316 -12.79 -12.82 -8.45
CA VAL A 316 -12.39 -11.42 -8.61
C VAL A 316 -13.49 -10.67 -9.37
N LYS A 317 -14.22 -9.78 -8.69
CA LYS A 317 -15.20 -8.90 -9.34
C LYS A 317 -14.57 -7.65 -9.93
N ALA A 318 -13.55 -7.12 -9.25
CA ALA A 318 -12.78 -5.96 -9.66
C ALA A 318 -11.39 -5.99 -9.05
N PHE A 319 -10.47 -5.26 -9.68
CA PHE A 319 -9.26 -4.76 -9.03
C PHE A 319 -9.54 -3.33 -8.56
N VAL A 320 -9.17 -3.01 -7.32
CA VAL A 320 -9.45 -1.71 -6.71
C VAL A 320 -8.23 -1.14 -6.04
N CYS A 321 -8.11 0.17 -5.95
CA CYS A 321 -7.07 0.82 -5.14
C CYS A 321 -7.50 2.21 -4.74
N ALA A 322 -7.02 2.68 -3.60
CA ALA A 322 -7.01 4.10 -3.24
C ALA A 322 -5.57 4.52 -2.97
N SER A 323 -5.07 5.51 -3.71
CA SER A 323 -3.68 5.94 -3.61
C SER A 323 -3.49 7.37 -4.10
N TRP A 324 -2.45 8.04 -3.57
CA TRP A 324 -1.95 9.32 -4.09
C TRP A 324 -1.56 9.24 -5.57
N ILE A 325 -1.24 8.05 -6.07
CA ILE A 325 -0.93 7.80 -7.49
C ILE A 325 -2.12 8.17 -8.40
N PHE A 326 -3.35 8.03 -7.90
CA PHE A 326 -4.57 8.36 -8.66
C PHE A 326 -5.03 9.80 -8.41
N ASN A 327 -4.15 10.67 -7.91
CA ASN A 327 -4.41 12.09 -7.86
C ASN A 327 -4.61 12.64 -9.27
N THR A 328 -5.84 13.05 -9.60
CA THR A 328 -6.23 13.58 -10.91
C THR A 328 -5.39 14.78 -11.36
N GLN A 329 -4.85 15.56 -10.41
CA GLN A 329 -3.95 16.68 -10.69
C GLN A 329 -2.67 16.24 -11.44
N LEU A 330 -2.25 14.97 -11.32
CA LEU A 330 -1.08 14.44 -12.02
C LEU A 330 -1.28 14.36 -13.54
N GLU A 331 -2.52 14.23 -14.02
CA GLU A 331 -2.79 14.29 -15.46
C GLU A 331 -2.54 15.71 -16.01
N GLU A 332 -2.69 16.76 -15.20
CA GLU A 332 -2.40 18.14 -15.59
C GLU A 332 -0.89 18.43 -15.61
N VAL A 333 -0.17 18.04 -14.55
CA VAL A 333 1.24 18.41 -14.36
C VAL A 333 2.23 17.39 -14.90
N LEU A 334 1.79 16.15 -15.16
CA LEU A 334 2.61 15.05 -15.71
C LEU A 334 1.83 14.22 -16.75
N PRO A 335 1.26 14.83 -17.82
CA PRO A 335 0.35 14.16 -18.75
C PRO A 335 0.95 12.93 -19.47
N GLU A 336 2.25 13.01 -19.78
CA GLU A 336 3.03 11.97 -20.50
C GLU A 336 3.65 10.93 -19.56
N SER A 337 3.45 11.05 -18.25
CA SER A 337 4.00 10.09 -17.31
C SER A 337 3.29 8.74 -17.41
N ASN A 338 4.03 7.68 -17.07
CA ASN A 338 3.48 6.34 -16.89
C ASN A 338 2.28 6.32 -15.92
N LEU A 339 2.28 7.18 -14.90
CA LEU A 339 1.15 7.31 -13.96
C LEU A 339 -0.10 7.79 -14.68
N SER A 340 -0.01 8.93 -15.36
CA SER A 340 -1.12 9.55 -16.07
C SER A 340 -1.62 8.67 -17.22
N ILE A 341 -0.72 8.02 -17.97
CA ILE A 341 -1.09 7.05 -19.03
C ILE A 341 -1.92 5.91 -18.43
N PHE A 342 -1.51 5.33 -17.30
CA PHE A 342 -2.24 4.25 -16.66
C PHE A 342 -3.58 4.72 -16.07
N MET A 343 -3.61 5.89 -15.42
CA MET A 343 -4.82 6.52 -14.88
C MET A 343 -5.92 6.67 -15.93
N ARG A 344 -5.57 7.01 -17.18
CA ARG A 344 -6.52 7.13 -18.30
C ARG A 344 -7.18 5.82 -18.71
N GLN A 345 -6.61 4.67 -18.32
CA GLN A 345 -7.15 3.35 -18.63
C GLN A 345 -8.13 2.82 -17.59
N LEU A 346 -8.27 3.51 -16.45
CA LEU A 346 -9.04 3.05 -15.29
C LEU A 346 -10.34 3.82 -15.14
N TYR A 347 -11.27 3.28 -14.35
CA TYR A 347 -12.40 4.06 -13.84
C TYR A 347 -11.95 4.71 -12.53
N LEU A 348 -11.58 5.99 -12.57
CA LEU A 348 -11.16 6.73 -11.38
C LEU A 348 -12.36 7.15 -10.53
N THR A 349 -12.14 7.31 -9.23
CA THR A 349 -13.17 7.71 -8.26
C THR A 349 -12.59 8.75 -7.29
N PRO A 350 -13.40 9.68 -6.77
CA PRO A 350 -12.91 10.58 -5.73
C PRO A 350 -12.64 9.77 -4.45
N TRP A 351 -11.71 10.25 -3.63
CA TRP A 351 -11.37 9.63 -2.36
C TRP A 351 -11.06 10.69 -1.29
N ARG A 352 -11.38 10.38 -0.04
CA ARG A 352 -11.12 11.29 1.09
C ARG A 352 -9.61 11.48 1.27
N SER A 353 -9.16 12.73 1.21
CA SER A 353 -7.74 13.09 1.13
C SER A 353 -7.27 13.80 2.40
N SER A 354 -5.98 13.73 2.72
CA SER A 354 -5.38 14.49 3.84
C SER A 354 -4.88 15.88 3.41
N GLY A 355 -4.63 16.08 2.11
CA GLY A 355 -4.01 17.29 1.59
C GLY A 355 -2.49 17.22 1.46
N ARG A 356 -1.88 16.14 1.98
CA ARG A 356 -0.43 15.88 1.98
C ARG A 356 -0.10 14.51 1.36
N ASP A 357 -1.06 13.93 0.66
CA ASP A 357 -1.00 12.55 0.19
C ASP A 357 0.15 12.34 -0.79
N GLY A 358 0.90 11.25 -0.61
CA GLY A 358 2.05 10.91 -1.45
C GLY A 358 3.39 11.46 -0.99
N LEU A 359 3.43 12.47 -0.11
CA LEU A 359 4.70 13.06 0.34
C LEU A 359 5.64 12.02 0.96
N PHE A 360 5.13 11.16 1.85
CA PHE A 360 5.94 10.09 2.41
C PHE A 360 6.54 9.18 1.33
N PHE A 361 5.76 8.76 0.34
CA PHE A 361 6.23 7.80 -0.66
C PHE A 361 7.28 8.39 -1.61
N ILE A 362 7.26 9.70 -1.83
CA ILE A 362 8.16 10.40 -2.75
C ILE A 362 9.40 10.99 -2.06
N PHE A 363 9.26 11.42 -0.82
CA PHE A 363 10.30 12.12 -0.06
C PHE A 363 10.78 11.35 1.19
N GLY A 364 10.08 10.30 1.59
CA GLY A 364 10.32 9.57 2.85
C GLY A 364 9.98 10.36 4.12
N ARG A 365 9.46 11.59 3.98
CA ARG A 365 9.08 12.53 5.05
C ARG A 365 7.88 13.40 4.65
N GLU A 366 7.21 13.98 5.65
CA GLU A 366 5.97 14.77 5.50
C GLU A 366 5.87 15.91 6.53
N ASP A 367 7.01 16.31 7.08
CA ASP A 367 7.18 17.24 8.21
C ASP A 367 6.98 18.72 7.86
N GLY A 368 6.85 19.04 6.57
CA GLY A 368 6.22 20.29 6.12
C GLY A 368 7.15 21.42 5.69
N ASP A 369 8.46 21.37 6.01
CA ASP A 369 9.43 22.32 5.40
C ASP A 369 9.76 21.89 3.96
N ARG A 370 8.93 22.36 3.03
CA ARG A 370 9.02 22.06 1.60
C ARG A 370 10.27 22.63 0.94
N SER A 371 10.94 23.61 1.56
CA SER A 371 12.15 24.22 0.98
C SER A 371 13.30 23.22 0.88
N GLN A 372 13.33 22.24 1.79
CA GLN A 372 14.35 21.19 1.85
C GLN A 372 14.04 19.98 0.95
N TYR A 373 12.86 19.94 0.33
CA TYR A 373 12.46 18.79 -0.46
C TYR A 373 13.20 18.78 -1.81
N PRO A 374 13.82 17.66 -2.21
CA PRO A 374 14.56 17.57 -3.46
C PRO A 374 13.66 17.76 -4.68
N ARG A 375 14.22 18.31 -5.77
CA ARG A 375 13.55 18.59 -7.06
C ARG A 375 14.19 17.86 -8.23
N ASP A 376 14.93 16.79 -7.94
CA ASP A 376 15.73 16.00 -8.89
C ASP A 376 14.89 15.11 -9.83
N THR A 377 13.69 14.68 -9.42
CA THR A 377 12.78 13.90 -10.30
C THR A 377 11.56 14.71 -10.76
N SER A 378 10.97 14.30 -11.89
CA SER A 378 9.75 14.95 -12.42
C SER A 378 8.58 14.87 -11.44
N ILE A 379 8.39 13.72 -10.77
CA ILE A 379 7.31 13.56 -9.78
C ILE A 379 7.52 14.43 -8.54
N ARG A 380 8.76 14.59 -8.07
CA ARG A 380 9.07 15.50 -6.97
C ARG A 380 8.75 16.94 -7.32
N ARG A 381 9.16 17.39 -8.52
CA ARG A 381 8.82 18.73 -9.02
C ARG A 381 7.31 18.93 -9.17
N ALA A 382 6.60 17.92 -9.69
CA ALA A 382 5.15 17.98 -9.90
C ALA A 382 4.36 18.12 -8.59
N LEU A 383 4.66 17.29 -7.57
CA LEU A 383 3.98 17.40 -6.28
C LEU A 383 4.25 18.75 -5.60
N LEU A 384 5.49 19.25 -5.68
CA LEU A 384 5.84 20.57 -5.15
C LEU A 384 5.16 21.70 -5.93
N GLN A 385 5.09 21.61 -7.26
CA GLN A 385 4.37 22.59 -8.09
C GLN A 385 2.89 22.70 -7.70
N ILE A 386 2.21 21.58 -7.44
CA ILE A 386 0.81 21.60 -6.98
C ILE A 386 0.70 22.33 -5.63
N LEU A 387 1.59 22.01 -4.70
CA LEU A 387 1.62 22.60 -3.37
C LEU A 387 1.98 24.10 -3.38
N ASP A 388 2.89 24.50 -4.26
CA ASP A 388 3.35 25.88 -4.44
C ASP A 388 2.27 26.73 -5.11
N SER A 389 1.35 26.12 -5.87
CA SER A 389 0.17 26.81 -6.43
C SER A 389 -0.96 27.05 -5.41
N GLY A 390 -0.73 26.77 -4.13
CA GLY A 390 -1.74 26.85 -3.06
C GLY A 390 -2.76 25.71 -3.06
N ARG A 391 -2.65 24.74 -3.98
CA ARG A 391 -3.51 23.55 -4.00
C ARG A 391 -3.02 22.51 -3.00
N ARG A 392 -3.94 21.68 -2.53
CA ARG A 392 -3.67 20.54 -1.66
C ARG A 392 -3.53 19.27 -2.51
N LEU A 393 -2.71 18.32 -2.06
CA LEU A 393 -2.52 17.01 -2.71
C LEU A 393 -3.70 16.08 -2.40
N ARG A 394 -4.03 15.18 -3.33
CA ARG A 394 -5.20 14.31 -3.20
C ARG A 394 -4.86 12.82 -3.28
N VAL A 395 -5.79 12.00 -2.80
CA VAL A 395 -5.93 10.57 -3.10
C VAL A 395 -7.01 10.42 -4.16
N GLY A 396 -6.82 9.48 -5.09
CA GLY A 396 -7.90 8.98 -5.94
C GLY A 396 -8.13 7.49 -5.70
N GLY A 397 -9.35 7.04 -5.97
CA GLY A 397 -9.68 5.64 -6.10
C GLY A 397 -9.61 5.20 -7.56
N MET A 398 -9.44 3.90 -7.77
CA MET A 398 -9.58 3.27 -9.08
C MET A 398 -10.38 1.97 -8.97
N VAL A 399 -11.13 1.69 -10.03
CA VAL A 399 -11.79 0.41 -10.27
C VAL A 399 -11.42 -0.09 -11.67
N LEU A 400 -11.12 -1.38 -11.78
CA LEU A 400 -10.94 -2.07 -13.04
C LEU A 400 -11.66 -3.43 -13.00
N LEU A 401 -12.60 -3.63 -13.91
CA LEU A 401 -13.29 -4.91 -14.06
C LEU A 401 -12.41 -5.89 -14.84
N PRO A 402 -12.29 -7.17 -14.45
CA PRO A 402 -11.42 -8.14 -15.15
C PRO A 402 -11.77 -8.28 -16.63
N GLY A 403 -13.06 -8.28 -16.97
CA GLY A 403 -13.51 -8.32 -18.37
C GLY A 403 -13.07 -7.13 -19.22
N HIS A 404 -12.59 -6.04 -18.61
CA HIS A 404 -12.11 -4.85 -19.32
C HIS A 404 -10.57 -4.83 -19.44
N LEU A 405 -9.85 -5.80 -18.87
CA LEU A 405 -8.40 -5.92 -19.01
C LEU A 405 -7.92 -6.00 -20.48
N PRO A 406 -8.63 -6.68 -21.41
CA PRO A 406 -8.25 -6.68 -22.82
C PRO A 406 -8.23 -5.28 -23.46
N HIS A 407 -8.97 -4.32 -22.91
CA HIS A 407 -9.10 -2.96 -23.44
C HIS A 407 -8.10 -1.94 -22.85
N LEU A 408 -7.14 -2.40 -22.03
CA LEU A 408 -6.07 -1.51 -21.55
C LEU A 408 -5.26 -0.96 -22.72
N GLY A 409 -5.21 0.37 -22.84
CA GLY A 409 -4.61 1.11 -23.96
C GLY A 409 -5.64 1.84 -24.82
N GLU A 410 -6.93 1.54 -24.66
CA GLU A 410 -8.02 2.14 -25.43
C GLU A 410 -8.72 3.29 -24.69
N GLU A 411 -8.36 3.57 -23.44
CA GLU A 411 -9.10 4.51 -22.56
C GLU A 411 -10.59 4.17 -22.49
N TYR A 412 -10.89 2.86 -22.44
CA TYR A 412 -12.22 2.26 -22.60
C TYR A 412 -13.33 2.99 -21.84
N TYR A 413 -13.13 3.21 -20.54
CA TYR A 413 -14.12 3.85 -19.68
C TYR A 413 -14.41 5.30 -20.09
N ARG A 414 -13.39 6.05 -20.52
CA ARG A 414 -13.54 7.45 -20.96
C ARG A 414 -14.24 7.53 -22.32
N ARG A 415 -13.88 6.66 -23.26
CA ARG A 415 -14.49 6.64 -24.61
C ARG A 415 -15.96 6.24 -24.60
N GLN A 416 -16.37 5.37 -23.69
CA GLN A 416 -17.78 4.96 -23.56
C GLN A 416 -18.59 5.88 -22.64
N TRP A 417 -17.94 6.87 -22.03
CA TRP A 417 -18.62 7.73 -21.07
C TRP A 417 -19.65 8.61 -21.74
N SER A 418 -20.84 8.60 -21.16
CA SER A 418 -21.91 9.56 -21.40
C SER A 418 -22.63 9.75 -20.06
N PRO A 419 -23.12 10.96 -19.76
CA PRO A 419 -23.90 11.18 -18.55
C PRO A 419 -25.03 10.15 -18.44
N PRO A 420 -25.24 9.54 -17.26
CA PRO A 420 -26.30 8.57 -17.07
C PRO A 420 -27.69 9.24 -17.18
N PRO A 421 -28.76 8.45 -17.36
CA PRO A 421 -30.14 8.97 -17.35
C PRO A 421 -30.42 9.69 -16.02
N VAL A 422 -31.16 10.80 -16.06
CA VAL A 422 -31.52 11.63 -14.90
C VAL A 422 -33.01 11.51 -14.59
#